data_AF-A0A968UJZ2-F1
#
_entry.id   AF-A0A968UJZ2-F1
#
_cell.length_a   1.000
_cell.length_b   1.000
_cell.length_c   1.000
_cell.angle_alpha   90.00
_cell.angle_beta   90.00
_cell.angle_gamma   90.00
#
_symmetry.space_group_name_H-M   'P 1'
#
loop_
_entity.id
_entity.type
_entity.pdbx_description
1 polymer ?
#
loop_
_entity_poly.entity_id
_entity_poly.type
_entity_poly.pdbx_seq_one_letter_code
_entity_poly.pdbx_strand_id
1 'polypeptide(L)' 'MNRNKTEKKQTPKQVRIDDLDLEVLSKIADEQDRSVSSLIRIAIKDYIKK' A
#
# COMPACT_ATOMS: atom_id res chain seq x y z
N MET A 1 7.93 23.42 28.37
CA MET A 1 7.73 23.57 26.92
C MET A 1 8.34 22.35 26.20
N ASN A 2 7.72 21.96 25.08
CA ASN A 2 8.11 20.94 24.08
C ASN A 2 7.84 19.45 24.39
N ARG A 3 6.59 19.02 24.10
CA ARG A 3 6.28 17.61 23.78
C ARG A 3 6.56 17.38 22.29
N ASN A 4 7.74 16.89 21.92
CA ASN A 4 7.99 16.35 20.59
C ASN A 4 7.23 15.02 20.46
N LYS A 5 6.03 15.03 19.86
CA LYS A 5 5.42 13.82 19.33
C LYS A 5 6.25 13.40 18.12
N THR A 6 7.19 12.48 18.30
CA THR A 6 7.84 11.81 17.16
C THR A 6 6.78 10.97 16.46
N GLU A 7 6.23 11.48 15.36
CA GLU A 7 5.47 10.66 14.42
C GLU A 7 6.38 9.51 13.97
N LYS A 8 6.14 8.30 14.47
CA LYS A 8 6.83 7.10 13.99
C LYS A 8 6.44 6.92 12.53
N LYS A 9 7.27 7.45 11.61
CA LYS A 9 7.15 7.17 10.18
C LYS A 9 7.21 5.65 10.01
N GLN A 10 6.14 5.05 9.50
CA GLN A 10 6.13 3.63 9.17
C GLN A 10 7.22 3.37 8.15
N THR A 11 8.08 2.38 8.42
CA THR A 11 9.09 1.93 7.48
C THR A 11 8.41 1.22 6.30
N PRO A 12 8.73 1.58 5.04
CA PRO A 12 8.17 0.89 3.89
C PRO A 12 8.58 -0.58 3.90
N LYS A 13 7.61 -1.48 3.69
CA LYS A 13 7.85 -2.92 3.57
C LYS A 13 7.97 -3.27 2.10
N GLN A 14 9.09 -3.87 1.69
CA GLN A 14 9.25 -4.37 0.33
C GLN A 14 8.55 -5.72 0.17
N VAL A 15 7.83 -5.88 -0.94
CA VAL A 15 7.13 -7.11 -1.32
C VAL A 15 7.57 -7.43 -2.75
N ARG A 16 7.88 -8.70 -3.03
CA ARG A 16 8.14 -9.16 -4.39
C ARG A 16 6.81 -9.51 -5.03
N ILE A 17 6.56 -8.97 -6.21
CA ILE A 17 5.38 -9.18 -7.05
C ILE A 17 5.92 -9.47 -8.45
N ASP A 18 5.33 -10.42 -9.15
CA ASP A 18 5.72 -10.71 -10.52
C ASP A 18 5.39 -9.52 -11.43
N ASP A 19 6.22 -9.28 -12.47
CA ASP A 19 6.10 -8.09 -13.31
C ASP A 19 4.73 -7.99 -14.01
N LEU A 20 4.18 -9.13 -14.43
CA LEU A 20 2.85 -9.20 -15.04
C LEU A 20 1.75 -8.76 -14.08
N ASP A 21 1.80 -9.22 -12.83
CA ASP A 21 0.83 -8.84 -11.80
C ASP A 21 0.98 -7.37 -11.41
N LEU A 22 2.21 -6.85 -11.40
CA LEU A 22 2.47 -5.44 -11.15
C LEU A 22 1.88 -4.55 -12.25
N GLU A 23 1.99 -4.95 -13.53
CA GLU A 23 1.41 -4.21 -14.64
C GLU A 23 -0.12 -4.14 -14.55
N VAL A 24 -0.76 -5.27 -14.23
CA VAL A 24 -2.21 -5.33 -14.03
C VAL A 24 -2.63 -4.45 -12.86
N LEU A 25 -1.93 -4.54 -11.73
CA LEU A 25 -2.20 -3.71 -10.56
C LEU A 25 -2.01 -2.21 -10.85
N SER A 26 -1.03 -1.85 -11.68
CA SER A 26 -0.80 -0.45 -12.08
C SER A 26 -1.97 0.08 -12.90
N LYS A 27 -2.45 -0.69 -13.89
CA LYS A 27 -3.62 -0.28 -14.71
C LYS A 27 -4.87 -0.06 -13.86
N ILE A 28 -5.15 -0.98 -12.94
CA ILE A 28 -6.30 -0.85 -12.03
C ILE A 28 -6.13 0.35 -11.10
N ALA A 29 -4.91 0.62 -10.64
CA ALA A 29 -4.62 1.77 -9.79
C ALA A 29 -4.89 3.09 -10.52
N ASP A 30 -4.44 3.20 -11.77
CA ASP A 30 -4.65 4.37 -12.61
C ASP A 30 -6.13 4.59 -12.94
N GLU A 31 -6.88 3.53 -13.28
CA GLU A 31 -8.32 3.61 -13.54
C GLU A 31 -9.14 4.13 -12.35
N GLN A 32 -8.65 3.89 -11.13
CA GLN A 32 -9.34 4.30 -9.89
C GLN A 32 -8.81 5.61 -9.30
N ASP A 33 -7.81 6.26 -9.92
CA ASP A 33 -7.09 7.40 -9.35
C ASP A 33 -6.49 7.08 -7.96
N ARG A 34 -5.84 5.92 -7.83
CA ARG A 34 -5.24 5.43 -6.57
C ARG A 34 -3.83 4.94 -6.80
N SER A 35 -3.07 4.77 -5.71
CA SER A 35 -1.77 4.12 -5.79
C SER A 35 -1.88 2.60 -5.63
N VAL A 36 -1.01 1.86 -6.33
CA VAL A 36 -0.85 0.39 -6.18
C VAL A 36 -0.67 -0.01 -4.70
N SER A 37 0.13 0.76 -3.95
CA SER A 37 0.32 0.55 -2.52
C SER A 37 -0.97 0.66 -1.70
N SER A 38 -1.88 1.56 -2.08
CA SER A 38 -3.18 1.72 -1.43
C SER A 38 -4.10 0.54 -1.72
N LEU A 39 -4.13 0.07 -2.98
CA LEU A 39 -4.88 -1.13 -3.38
C LEU A 39 -4.43 -2.36 -2.60
N ILE A 40 -3.11 -2.63 -2.58
CA ILE A 40 -2.52 -3.76 -1.85
C ILE A 40 -2.86 -3.68 -0.37
N ARG A 41 -2.76 -2.49 0.24
CA ARG A 41 -3.08 -2.31 1.67
C ARG A 41 -4.53 -2.66 1.97
N ILE A 42 -5.47 -2.27 1.12
CA ILE A 42 -6.90 -2.58 1.29
C ILE A 42 -7.15 -4.06 1.11
N ALA A 43 -6.63 -4.66 0.03
CA ALA A 43 -6.77 -6.09 -0.23
C ALA A 43 -6.24 -6.95 0.94
N ILE A 44 -5.06 -6.61 1.48
CA ILE A 44 -4.50 -7.29 2.67
C ILE A 44 -5.40 -7.10 3.89
N LYS A 45 -5.90 -5.87 4.12
CA LYS A 45 -6.77 -5.57 5.26
C LYS A 45 -8.07 -6.35 5.19
N ASP A 46 -8.67 -6.46 4.01
CA ASP A 46 -9.91 -7.19 3.80
C ASP A 46 -9.69 -8.71 3.89
N TYR A 47 -8.54 -9.21 3.40
CA TYR A 47 -8.16 -10.61 3.55
C TYR A 47 -7.97 -11.03 5.03
N ILE A 48 -7.31 -10.20 5.84
CA ILE A 48 -7.09 -10.47 7.28
C ILE A 48 -8.40 -10.42 8.09
N LYS A 49 -9.39 -9.66 7.63
CA LYS A 49 -10.68 -9.49 8.31
C LYS A 49 -11.71 -10.60 8.08
N LYS A 50 -11.41 -11.58 7.20
CA LYS A 50 -12.22 -12.79 7.05
C LYS A 50 -12.35 -13.54 8.37
#